data_AF-A0A8X8LFB0-F1
#
_entry.id   AF-A0A8X8LFB0-F1
#
_cell.length_a   1.000
_cell.length_b   1.000
_cell.length_c   1.000
_cell.angle_alpha   90.00
_cell.angle_beta   90.00
_cell.angle_gamma   90.00
#
_symmetry.space_group_name_H-M   'P 1'
#
loop_
_entity.id
_entity.type
_entity.pdbx_description
1 polymer ?
#
loop_
_entity_poly.entity_id
_entity_poly.type
_entity_poly.pdbx_seq_one_letter_code
_entity_poly.pdbx_strand_id
1 'polypeptide(L)' 'MTDQDIKRLIDMFKKKLSEKRTKEQAFASLVSAGILTKKGNYTKPYRNIGRFMRKGVTK' A
#
# COMPACT_ATOMS: atom_id res chain seq x y z
N MET A 1 -21.37 0.53 2.81
CA MET A 1 -20.27 1.48 3.01
C MET A 1 -20.78 2.83 2.54
N THR A 2 -20.86 3.81 3.43
CA THR A 2 -21.41 5.15 3.12
C THR A 2 -20.29 6.09 2.66
N ASP A 3 -20.64 7.20 2.01
CA ASP A 3 -19.65 8.22 1.61
C ASP A 3 -18.86 8.79 2.80
N GLN A 4 -19.48 8.81 4.00
CA GLN A 4 -18.80 9.18 5.24
C GLN A 4 -17.75 8.14 5.66
N ASP A 5 -18.02 6.85 5.48
CA ASP A 5 -17.05 5.80 5.78
C ASP A 5 -15.84 5.87 4.85
N ILE A 6 -16.08 6.18 3.56
CA ILE A 6 -15.02 6.38 2.56
C ILE A 6 -14.13 7.56 2.96
N LYS A 7 -14.72 8.70 3.32
CA LYS A 7 -13.97 9.88 3.79
C LYS A 7 -13.14 9.57 5.03
N ARG A 8 -13.74 8.88 6.02
CA ARG A 8 -13.06 8.50 7.26
C ARG A 8 -11.90 7.56 6.99
N LEU A 9 -12.04 6.63 6.04
CA LEU A 9 -10.97 5.74 5.62
C LEU A 9 -9.82 6.53 4.95
N ILE A 10 -10.13 7.47 4.06
CA ILE A 10 -9.13 8.33 3.39
C ILE A 10 -8.35 9.16 4.42
N ASP A 11 -9.03 9.78 5.37
CA ASP A 11 -8.37 10.61 6.38
C ASP A 11 -7.47 9.79 7.32
N MET A 12 -7.90 8.59 7.70
CA MET A 12 -7.03 7.66 8.45
C MET A 12 -5.79 7.28 7.65
N PHE A 13 -5.95 7.01 6.34
CA PHE A 13 -4.81 6.71 5.47
C PHE A 13 -3.85 7.89 5.35
N LYS A 14 -4.36 9.12 5.16
CA LYS A 14 -3.54 10.34 5.10
C LYS A 14 -2.74 10.56 6.38
N LYS A 15 -3.38 10.41 7.54
CA LYS A 15 -2.71 10.53 8.85
C LYS A 15 -1.61 9.47 9.02
N LYS A 16 -1.87 8.25 8.57
CA LYS A 16 -0.89 7.15 8.61
C LYS A 16 0.25 7.34 7.59
N LEU A 17 0.01 8.07 6.50
CA LEU A 17 1.01 8.43 5.49
C LEU A 17 1.95 9.55 5.97
N SER A 18 1.43 10.47 6.79
CA SER A 18 2.23 11.54 7.40
C SER A 18 3.16 11.06 8.52
N GLU A 19 2.96 9.86 9.04
CA GLU A 19 3.88 9.25 10.00
C GLU A 19 5.21 8.92 9.31
N LYS A 20 6.32 9.36 9.89
CA LYS A 20 7.67 8.93 9.47
C LYS A 20 7.85 7.46 9.78
N ARG A 21 7.48 6.59 8.83
CA ARG A 21 7.72 5.16 8.90
C ARG A 21 9.05 4.82 8.25
N THR A 22 9.80 3.92 8.87
CA THR A 22 10.99 3.36 8.23
C THR A 22 10.58 2.49 7.05
N LYS A 23 11.49 2.28 6.09
CA LYS A 23 11.26 1.39 4.94
C LYS A 23 10.84 -0.02 5.40
N GLU A 24 11.40 -0.49 6.51
CA GLU A 24 11.09 -1.78 7.12
C GLU A 24 9.68 -1.84 7.70
N GLN A 25 9.23 -0.78 8.39
CA GLN A 25 7.87 -0.70 8.92
C GLN A 25 6.82 -0.62 7.80
N ALA A 26 7.13 0.11 6.73
CA ALA A 26 6.28 0.16 5.54
C ALA A 26 6.21 -1.23 4.87
N PHE A 27 7.36 -1.91 4.71
CA PHE A 27 7.42 -3.26 4.17
C PHE A 27 6.63 -4.26 5.00
N ALA A 28 6.83 -4.29 6.32
CA ALA A 28 6.09 -5.15 7.23
C ALA A 28 4.58 -4.88 7.16
N SER A 29 4.16 -3.62 7.06
CA SER A 29 2.74 -3.27 6.90
C SER A 29 2.15 -3.82 5.59
N LEU A 30 2.90 -3.74 4.48
CA LEU A 30 2.47 -4.26 3.18
C LEU A 30 2.44 -5.80 3.13
N VAL A 31 3.36 -6.46 3.85
CA VAL A 31 3.36 -7.91 4.01
C VAL A 31 2.20 -8.37 4.89
N SER A 32 1.96 -7.72 6.03
CA SER A 32 0.82 -8.02 6.92
C SER A 32 -0.53 -7.76 6.26
N ALA A 33 -0.61 -6.77 5.36
CA ALA A 33 -1.80 -6.52 4.55
C ALA A 33 -2.00 -7.54 3.40
N GLY A 34 -1.07 -8.49 3.21
CA GLY A 34 -1.13 -9.48 2.14
C GLY A 34 -0.88 -8.91 0.74
N ILE A 35 -0.36 -7.69 0.64
CA ILE A 35 -0.04 -7.01 -0.64
C ILE A 35 1.29 -7.53 -1.18
N LEU A 36 2.27 -7.63 -0.30
CA LEU A 36 3.60 -8.17 -0.59
C LEU A 36 3.80 -9.53 0.10
N THR A 37 4.60 -10.37 -0.52
CA THR A 37 5.18 -11.55 0.09
C THR A 37 6.35 -11.15 0.99
N LYS A 38 6.75 -12.03 1.92
CA LYS A 38 7.97 -11.84 2.74
C LYS A 38 9.25 -11.64 1.91
N LYS A 39 9.23 -12.06 0.64
CA LYS A 39 10.33 -11.89 -0.33
C LYS A 39 10.25 -10.56 -1.11
N GLY A 40 9.26 -9.71 -0.84
CA GLY A 40 9.03 -8.42 -1.48
C GLY A 40 8.37 -8.45 -2.86
N ASN A 41 7.89 -9.63 -3.29
CA ASN A 41 7.07 -9.75 -4.49
C ASN A 41 5.60 -9.47 -4.19
N TYR A 42 4.86 -8.88 -5.13
CA TYR A 42 3.40 -8.75 -5.01
C TYR A 42 2.71 -10.11 -4.97
N THR A 43 1.69 -10.25 -4.13
CA THR A 43 0.86 -11.46 -4.10
C THR A 43 -0.04 -11.54 -5.35
N LYS A 44 -0.57 -12.74 -5.62
CA LYS A 44 -1.33 -13.03 -6.86
C LYS A 44 -2.46 -12.00 -7.15
N PRO A 45 -3.28 -11.56 -6.18
CA PRO A 45 -4.32 -10.56 -6.43
C PRO A 45 -3.77 -9.19 -6.85
N TYR A 46 -2.57 -8.84 -6.40
CA TYR A 46 -1.96 -7.52 -6.62
C TYR A 46 -0.82 -7.55 -7.65
N ARG A 47 -0.64 -8.66 -8.38
CA ARG A 47 0.45 -8.84 -9.37
C ARG A 47 0.46 -7.75 -10.44
N ASN A 48 -0.72 -7.24 -10.81
CA ASN A 48 -0.89 -6.17 -11.79
C ASN A 48 -0.42 -4.80 -11.26
N ILE A 49 -0.43 -4.58 -9.94
CA ILE A 49 0.06 -3.35 -9.31
C ILE A 49 1.55 -3.20 -9.55
N GLY A 50 2.34 -4.28 -9.41
CA GLY A 50 3.77 -4.26 -9.70
C GLY A 50 4.08 -3.98 -11.17
N ARG A 51 3.18 -4.30 -12.10
CA ARG A 51 3.31 -3.92 -13.52
C ARG A 51 3.01 -2.43 -13.73
N PHE A 52 2.00 -1.90 -13.04
CA PHE A 52 1.62 -0.50 -13.10
C PHE A 52 2.68 0.42 -12.48
N MET A 53 3.14 0.10 -11.27
CA MET A 53 4.19 0.84 -10.55
C MET A 53 5.47 0.98 -11.39
N ARG A 54 5.91 -0.11 -12.04
CA ARG A 54 7.11 -0.09 -12.89
C ARG A 54 6.97 0.80 -14.12
N LYS A 55 5.76 0.96 -14.67
CA LYS A 55 5.50 1.87 -15.80
C LYS A 55 5.46 3.34 -15.38
N GLY A 56 5.03 3.64 -14.15
CA GLY A 56 4.97 5.00 -13.62
C GLY A 56 6.33 5.60 -13.24
N VAL A 57 7.35 4.77 -13.01
CA VAL A 57 8.72 5.21 -12.69
C VAL A 57 9.52 5.58 -13.94
N THR A 58 9.05 5.25 -15.15
CA THR A 58 9.74 5.52 -16.42
C THR A 58 9.35 6.86 -17.07
N LYS A 59 8.82 7.82 -16.31
CA LYS A 59 8.39 9.13 -16.84
C LYS A 59 9.01 10.28 -16.06
#